data_AF-X1H2R1-F1
#
_entry.id   AF-X1H2R1-F1
#
_cell.length_a   1.000
_cell.length_b   1.000
_cell.length_c   1.000
_cell.angle_alpha   90.00
_cell.angle_beta   90.00
_cell.angle_gamma   90.00
#
_symmetry.space_group_name_H-M   'P 1'
#
loop_
_entity.id
_entity.type
_entity.pdbx_description
1 polymer ?
#
loop_
_entity_poly.entity_id
_entity_poly.type
_entity_poly.pdbx_seq_one_letter_code
_entity_poly.pdbx_strand_id
1 'polypeptide(L)'
;MKRKLILTLVFSIFLLFTLTLMVQSNQDEVPLIPMRDFFKNPEKIGFSLSPDGTYWAFLQPWENRLNIHVQKIGEEKIARITEATKRDIAGYLWATDNRI
;
A
#
# COMPACT_ATOMS: atom_id res chain seq x y z
N MET A 1 -34.79 -39.79 -40.81
CA MET A 1 -33.43 -39.22 -40.64
C MET A 1 -33.45 -37.84 -39.96
N LYS A 2 -34.29 -36.89 -40.42
CA LYS A 2 -34.38 -35.51 -39.87
C LYS A 2 -34.69 -35.42 -38.36
N ARG A 3 -35.59 -36.25 -37.82
CA ARG A 3 -35.95 -36.23 -36.38
C ARG A 3 -34.80 -36.65 -35.46
N LYS A 4 -34.02 -37.66 -35.87
CA LYS A 4 -32.81 -38.10 -35.13
C LYS A 4 -31.74 -37.02 -35.15
N LEU A 5 -31.57 -36.34 -36.29
CA LEU A 5 -30.64 -35.23 -36.45
C LEU A 5 -30.98 -34.02 -35.55
N ILE A 6 -32.26 -33.67 -35.43
CA ILE A 6 -32.73 -32.58 -34.55
C ILE A 6 -32.46 -32.93 -33.08
N LEU A 7 -32.79 -34.16 -32.64
CA LEU A 7 -32.53 -34.58 -31.26
C LEU A 7 -31.04 -34.58 -30.91
N THR A 8 -30.16 -35.01 -31.81
CA THR A 8 -28.71 -34.96 -31.59
C THR A 8 -28.21 -33.51 -31.51
N LEU A 9 -28.77 -32.60 -32.31
CA LEU A 9 -28.36 -31.19 -32.30
C LEU A 9 -28.77 -30.51 -30.98
N VAL A 10 -30.00 -30.73 -30.52
CA VAL A 10 -30.50 -30.17 -29.24
C VAL A 10 -29.70 -30.72 -28.07
N PHE A 11 -29.36 -32.01 -28.08
CA PHE A 11 -28.52 -32.61 -27.04
C PHE A 11 -27.11 -32.03 -27.04
N SER A 12 -26.48 -31.85 -28.20
CA SER A 12 -25.16 -31.20 -28.29
C SER A 12 -25.20 -29.74 -27.84
N ILE A 13 -26.25 -28.98 -28.16
CA ILE A 13 -26.42 -27.60 -27.70
C ILE A 13 -26.60 -27.55 -26.18
N PHE A 14 -27.42 -28.44 -25.62
CA PHE A 14 -27.60 -28.57 -24.18
C PHE A 14 -26.28 -28.93 -23.49
N LEU A 15 -25.51 -29.87 -24.05
CA LEU A 15 -24.20 -30.25 -23.53
C LEU A 15 -23.22 -29.08 -23.56
N LEU A 16 -23.16 -28.32 -24.67
CA LEU A 16 -22.34 -27.10 -24.77
C LEU A 16 -22.75 -26.04 -23.74
N PHE A 17 -24.05 -25.86 -23.53
CA PHE A 17 -24.59 -24.90 -22.56
C PHE A 17 -24.22 -25.28 -21.12
N THR A 18 -24.30 -26.57 -20.76
CA THR A 18 -23.85 -27.03 -19.43
C THR A 18 -22.35 -26.88 -19.21
N LEU A 19 -21.54 -27.02 -20.26
CA LEU A 19 -20.09 -26.83 -20.18
C LEU A 19 -19.71 -25.38 -19.91
N THR A 20 -20.43 -24.42 -20.52
CA THR A 20 -20.16 -22.98 -20.34
C THR A 20 -20.57 -22.47 -18.95
N LEU A 21 -21.59 -23.05 -18.31
CA LEU A 21 -21.99 -22.70 -16.94
C LEU A 21 -20.96 -23.14 -15.87
N MET A 22 -20.13 -24.15 -16.16
CA MET A 22 -19.10 -24.65 -15.24
C MET A 22 -17.81 -23.80 -15.25
N VAL A 23 -17.63 -22.93 -16.25
CA VAL A 23 -16.38 -22.14 -16.45
C VAL A 23 -16.38 -20.84 -15.64
N GLN A 24 -17.46 -20.52 -14.94
CA GLN A 24 -17.59 -19.25 -14.21
C GLN A 24 -17.24 -19.41 -12.72
N SER A 25 -15.96 -19.63 -12.40
CA SER A 25 -15.43 -19.38 -11.05
C SER A 25 -14.06 -18.70 -11.10
N ASN A 26 -13.99 -17.52 -11.72
CA ASN A 26 -12.92 -16.57 -11.37
C ASN A 26 -13.35 -15.86 -10.08
N GLN A 27 -13.03 -16.47 -8.94
CA GLN A 27 -12.90 -15.68 -7.72
C GLN A 27 -11.63 -14.85 -7.93
N ASP A 28 -11.76 -13.53 -7.97
CA ASP A 28 -10.60 -12.65 -7.91
C ASP A 28 -9.86 -12.99 -6.61
N GLU A 29 -8.73 -13.71 -6.72
CA GLU A 29 -7.92 -14.07 -5.57
C GLU A 29 -7.45 -12.76 -4.90
N VAL A 30 -7.80 -12.57 -3.63
CA VAL A 30 -7.31 -11.43 -2.86
C VAL A 30 -5.78 -11.51 -2.83
N PRO A 31 -5.05 -10.49 -3.31
CA PRO A 31 -3.60 -10.56 -3.38
C PRO A 31 -3.01 -10.73 -1.98
N LEU A 32 -2.13 -11.72 -1.83
CA LEU A 32 -1.41 -11.96 -0.59
C LEU A 32 -0.44 -10.79 -0.33
N ILE A 33 -0.56 -10.18 0.84
CA ILE A 33 0.38 -9.15 1.28
C ILE A 33 1.71 -9.84 1.67
N PRO A 34 2.85 -9.45 1.06
CA PRO A 34 4.14 -10.00 1.43
C PRO A 34 4.45 -9.80 2.92
N MET A 35 4.97 -10.82 3.61
CA MET A 35 5.35 -10.74 5.03
C MET A 35 6.23 -9.52 5.31
N ARG A 36 7.20 -9.23 4.43
CA ARG A 36 8.09 -8.06 4.54
C ARG A 36 7.34 -6.73 4.70
N ASP A 37 6.17 -6.57 4.08
CA ASP A 37 5.40 -5.33 4.15
C ASP A 37 4.75 -5.10 5.52
N PHE A 38 4.57 -6.15 6.32
CA PHE A 38 4.10 -6.02 7.71
C PHE A 38 5.21 -5.53 8.66
N PHE A 39 6.48 -5.78 8.32
CA PHE A 39 7.62 -5.51 9.21
C PHE A 39 8.54 -4.39 8.69
N LYS A 40 8.28 -3.85 7.51
CA LYS A 40 9.02 -2.69 7.01
C LYS A 40 8.62 -1.42 7.79
N ASN A 41 9.53 -0.46 7.81
CA ASN A 41 9.23 0.86 8.34
C ASN A 41 8.12 1.53 7.50
N PRO A 42 7.17 2.24 8.14
CA PRO A 42 6.20 3.07 7.43
C PRO A 42 6.88 4.17 6.62
N GLU A 43 6.19 4.68 5.59
CA GLU A 43 6.71 5.80 4.80
C GLU A 43 6.88 7.07 5.64
N LYS A 44 5.90 7.39 6.50
CA LYS A 44 5.97 8.47 7.49
C LYS A 44 5.27 8.05 8.79
N ILE A 45 5.85 8.38 9.93
CA ILE A 45 5.28 8.08 11.25
C ILE A 45 5.68 9.12 12.29
N GLY A 46 4.89 9.20 13.37
CA GLY A 46 5.23 10.00 14.55
C GLY A 46 5.27 11.48 14.23
N PHE A 47 4.22 12.03 13.64
CA PHE A 47 4.13 13.45 13.32
C PHE A 47 4.07 14.31 14.58
N SER A 48 4.70 15.47 14.53
CA SER A 48 4.64 16.48 15.58
C SER A 48 4.60 17.88 14.98
N LEU A 49 3.70 18.72 15.48
CA LEU A 49 3.58 20.12 15.10
C LEU A 49 4.64 20.94 15.83
N SER A 50 5.33 21.86 15.14
CA SER A 50 6.20 22.83 15.80
C SER A 50 5.41 23.71 16.77
N PRO A 51 6.01 24.24 17.85
CA PRO A 51 5.24 25.01 18.83
C PRO A 51 4.60 26.29 18.25
N ASP A 52 5.23 26.93 17.25
CA ASP A 52 4.68 28.05 16.47
C ASP A 52 3.62 27.64 15.42
N GLY A 53 3.42 26.34 15.20
CA GLY A 53 2.43 25.80 14.27
C GLY A 53 2.79 25.89 12.79
N THR A 54 4.04 26.20 12.42
CA THR A 54 4.42 26.42 11.02
C THR A 54 5.08 25.23 10.33
N TYR A 55 5.52 24.22 11.07
CA TYR A 55 6.21 23.03 10.55
C TYR A 55 5.61 21.71 11.06
N TRP A 56 5.67 20.69 10.20
CA TRP A 56 5.60 19.29 10.58
C TRP A 56 7.01 18.75 10.79
N ALA A 57 7.23 18.05 11.90
CA ALA A 57 8.28 17.05 11.99
C ALA A 57 7.66 15.65 11.89
N PHE A 58 8.43 14.69 11.39
CA PHE A 58 8.05 13.26 11.32
C PHE A 58 9.27 12.37 11.12
N LEU A 59 9.11 11.08 11.37
CA LEU A 59 10.08 10.06 11.00
C LEU A 59 9.76 9.52 9.61
N GLN A 60 10.77 9.43 8.75
CA GLN A 60 10.67 8.84 7.41
C GLN A 60 11.95 8.02 7.11
N PRO A 61 11.86 6.91 6.35
CA PRO A 61 13.03 6.12 6.01
C PRO A 61 14.05 6.87 5.15
N TRP A 62 15.32 6.75 5.52
CA TRP A 62 16.49 7.06 4.70
C TRP A 62 17.52 5.95 4.93
N GLU A 63 18.06 5.35 3.86
CA GLU A 63 18.97 4.18 3.96
C GLU A 63 18.40 3.04 4.82
N ASN A 64 17.10 2.74 4.65
CA ASN A 64 16.36 1.72 5.43
C ASN A 64 16.28 2.00 6.94
N ARG A 65 16.52 3.22 7.40
CA ARG A 65 16.35 3.63 8.81
C ARG A 65 15.48 4.87 8.97
N LEU A 66 14.65 4.89 9.99
CA LEU A 66 13.84 6.05 10.35
C LEU A 66 14.74 7.20 10.80
N ASN A 67 14.57 8.33 10.12
CA ASN A 67 15.28 9.58 10.35
C ASN A 67 14.30 10.73 10.55
N ILE A 68 14.72 11.77 11.26
CA ILE A 68 13.91 12.97 11.49
C ILE A 68 13.89 13.80 10.22
N HIS A 69 12.69 14.18 9.81
CA HIS A 69 12.42 15.07 8.69
C HIS A 69 11.53 16.21 9.16
N VAL A 70 11.70 17.38 8.53
CA VAL A 70 10.91 18.59 8.80
C VAL A 70 10.40 19.16 7.49
N GLN A 71 9.14 19.58 7.47
CA GLN A 71 8.44 20.13 6.31
C GLN A 71 7.62 21.34 6.76
N LYS A 72 7.73 22.45 6.03
CA LYS A 72 6.88 23.62 6.28
C LYS A 72 5.45 23.33 5.82
N ILE A 73 4.46 23.74 6.60
CA ILE A 73 3.06 23.48 6.28
C ILE A 73 2.69 24.22 4.99
N GLY A 74 2.05 23.50 4.06
CA GLY A 74 1.67 24.04 2.75
C GLY A 74 2.78 24.00 1.70
N GLU A 75 4.01 23.59 2.05
CA GLU A 75 5.11 23.40 1.10
C GLU A 75 5.39 21.91 0.88
N GLU A 76 5.81 21.52 -0.32
CA GLU A 76 6.14 20.12 -0.64
C GLU A 76 7.56 19.71 -0.21
N LYS A 77 8.44 20.70 0.02
CA LYS A 77 9.85 20.46 0.30
C LYS A 77 10.03 19.89 1.71
N ILE A 78 10.64 18.71 1.78
CA ILE A 78 10.99 18.03 3.02
C ILE A 78 12.50 18.13 3.23
N ALA A 79 12.91 18.60 4.41
CA ALA A 79 14.31 18.59 4.85
C ALA A 79 14.57 17.41 5.78
N ARG A 80 15.57 16.59 5.45
CA ARG A 80 16.08 15.54 6.35
C ARG A 80 17.06 16.16 7.34
N ILE A 81 16.84 15.93 8.64
CA ILE A 81 17.62 16.54 9.72
C ILE A 81 18.72 15.60 10.25
N THR A 82 18.52 14.29 10.15
CA THR A 82 19.45 13.28 10.67
C THR A 82 19.92 12.30 9.59
N GLU A 83 21.05 11.63 9.85
CA GLU A 83 21.70 10.68 8.93
C GLU A 83 21.95 9.31 9.59
N ALA A 84 21.01 8.82 10.39
CA ALA A 84 21.12 7.52 11.05
C ALA A 84 21.03 6.38 10.01
N THR A 85 22.05 5.51 10.00
CA THR A 85 22.13 4.33 9.11
C THR A 85 22.19 3.00 9.85
N LYS A 86 22.55 3.02 11.15
CA LYS A 86 22.71 1.79 11.95
C LYS A 86 21.39 1.32 12.57
N ARG A 87 20.63 2.23 13.16
CA ARG A 87 19.35 1.98 13.85
C ARG A 87 18.36 3.09 13.58
N ASP A 88 17.08 2.75 13.72
CA ASP A 88 15.98 3.70 13.63
C ASP A 88 16.07 4.71 14.78
N ILE A 89 15.76 5.96 14.48
CA ILE A 89 15.43 6.94 15.52
C ILE A 89 14.04 6.60 16.05
N ALA A 90 13.96 6.29 17.34
CA ALA A 90 12.72 5.85 17.98
C ALA A 90 11.75 7.00 18.30
N GLY A 91 12.24 8.22 18.41
CA GLY A 91 11.43 9.40 18.75
C GLY A 91 12.24 10.68 18.77
N TYR A 92 11.54 11.80 18.80
CA TYR A 92 12.10 13.14 18.81
C TYR A 92 11.10 14.13 19.43
N LEU A 93 11.58 15.32 19.80
CA LEU A 93 10.78 16.38 20.40
C LEU A 93 11.23 17.73 19.84
N TRP A 94 10.30 18.68 19.72
CA TRP A 94 10.62 20.08 19.48
C TRP A 94 11.19 20.70 20.75
N ALA A 95 12.33 21.38 20.64
CA ALA A 95 12.94 22.07 21.77
C ALA A 95 12.40 23.50 21.91
N THR A 96 12.34 24.26 20.81
CA THR A 96 11.93 25.68 20.77
C THR A 96 11.43 26.06 19.37
N ASP A 97 10.81 27.23 19.24
CA ASP A 97 10.40 27.82 17.95
C ASP A 97 11.53 28.48 17.15
N ASN A 98 12.70 28.66 17.77
CA ASN A 98 13.73 29.54 17.21
C ASN A 98 14.68 28.85 16.24
N ARG A 99 14.66 27.50 16.16
CA ARG A 99 15.62 26.75 15.35
C ARG A 99 15.11 25.35 14.99
N ILE A 100 15.41 24.97 13.74
CA ILE A 100 15.36 23.60 13.22
C ILE A 100 16.78 23.02 13.27
#